data_AF-F4S3G6-F1
#
_entry.id   AF-F4S3G6-F1
#
_cell.length_a   1.000
_cell.length_b   1.000
_cell.length_c   1.000
_cell.angle_alpha   90.00
_cell.angle_beta   90.00
_cell.angle_gamma   90.00
#
_symmetry.space_group_name_H-M   'P 1'
#
loop_
_entity.id
_entity.type
_entity.pdbx_description
1 polymer ?
#
loop_
_entity_poly.entity_id
_entity_poly.type
_entity_poly.pdbx_seq_one_letter_code
_entity_poly.pdbx_strand_id
1 'polypeptide(L)'
;MFVFEAMDHSIQLRTMTNLKDMADGNMFSWGSRRKKHLESWELFGAFARGHYYDHRFESMFRSLTLILEPVPRHPFPIECDVIGQALDFFEHDENHLIHRVWVLGLIQKFQMYHPVIDVLSASSSEVQGTALSRVGLALYLTQKMDLFSPMVNSVSYSAAWIPNDLKEALKRVDLLYHIGTRSQETDQTPRSPIFMKVYDDLLQASCPLGDKKARSMAERCIEGIGMREDKTIEEEWMEEVLLHLYTFRKSAKKYIKESLSGRFGSSNKRVKEYFERIKTRGNRTLKRKQIQRYLSNEHLDPFIANLLTPFTYEVPVKLDHYRYILECFEAHNTIRYELFDDISHNWEMYSSDKRFVISVLYSESPYITGASRYLASRIKRGNYPMIHPYDA
;
A
#
# COMPACT_ATOMS: atom_id res chain seq x y z
N MET A 1 -26.00 5.34 -20.35
CA MET A 1 -25.22 6.60 -20.34
C MET A 1 -25.63 7.37 -19.11
N PHE A 2 -24.87 7.24 -18.03
CA PHE A 2 -25.08 7.96 -16.79
C PHE A 2 -23.78 8.66 -16.42
N VAL A 3 -23.87 9.98 -16.31
CA VAL A 3 -22.82 10.86 -15.83
C VAL A 3 -22.86 10.77 -14.30
N PHE A 4 -21.75 10.38 -13.68
CA PHE A 4 -21.61 10.39 -12.23
C PHE A 4 -21.15 11.79 -11.80
N GLU A 5 -22.03 12.55 -11.16
CA GLU A 5 -21.61 13.63 -10.27
C GLU A 5 -21.20 12.99 -8.93
N ALA A 6 -19.95 13.19 -8.53
CA ALA A 6 -19.54 12.99 -7.16
C ALA A 6 -20.28 14.00 -6.28
N MET A 7 -21.39 13.59 -5.67
CA MET A 7 -21.97 14.38 -4.59
C MET A 7 -21.02 14.32 -3.39
N ASP A 8 -20.59 15.49 -2.95
CA ASP A 8 -19.84 15.72 -1.72
C ASP A 8 -20.57 15.04 -0.53
N HIS A 9 -19.94 14.05 0.11
CA HIS A 9 -20.55 13.29 1.20
C HIS A 9 -20.86 14.18 2.41
N SER A 10 -20.17 15.33 2.54
CA SER A 10 -20.49 16.35 3.54
C SER A 10 -21.88 16.96 3.30
N ILE A 11 -22.31 17.08 2.05
CA ILE A 11 -23.64 17.59 1.68
C ILE A 11 -24.71 16.53 2.00
N GLN A 12 -24.48 15.25 1.69
CA GLN A 12 -25.44 14.18 2.00
C GLN A 12 -25.65 13.97 3.50
N LEU A 13 -24.58 13.99 4.30
CA LEU A 13 -24.68 13.95 5.77
C LEU A 13 -25.44 15.17 6.33
N ARG A 14 -25.18 16.36 5.78
CA ARG A 14 -25.96 17.59 6.12
C ARG A 14 -27.44 17.47 5.76
N THR A 15 -27.78 16.69 4.73
CA THR A 15 -29.15 16.50 4.26
C THR A 15 -29.90 15.43 5.06
N MET A 16 -29.23 14.33 5.45
CA MET A 16 -29.79 13.30 6.36
C MET A 16 -30.04 13.83 7.78
N THR A 17 -29.39 14.92 8.19
CA THR A 17 -29.58 15.57 9.50
C THR A 17 -30.79 16.50 9.60
N ASN A 18 -31.70 16.53 8.63
CA ASN A 18 -33.01 17.15 8.82
C ASN A 18 -34.02 16.12 9.31
N LEU A 19 -34.27 16.10 10.63
CA LEU A 19 -35.62 16.15 11.24
C LEU A 19 -35.59 15.71 12.71
N LYS A 20 -36.00 16.65 13.58
CA LYS A 20 -36.46 16.47 14.97
C LYS A 20 -35.46 16.09 16.07
N ASP A 21 -34.58 15.10 15.90
CA ASP A 21 -33.88 14.53 17.07
C ASP A 21 -32.77 15.42 17.65
N MET A 22 -32.22 16.36 16.88
CA MET A 22 -31.26 17.36 17.37
C MET A 22 -31.92 18.63 17.93
N ALA A 23 -33.19 18.88 17.62
CA ALA A 23 -33.91 20.09 18.05
C ALA A 23 -34.28 20.04 19.55
N ASP A 24 -34.30 18.84 20.15
CA ASP A 24 -34.65 18.63 21.57
C ASP A 24 -33.52 18.99 22.56
N GLY A 25 -32.52 19.78 22.14
CA GLY A 25 -31.73 20.60 23.05
C GLY A 25 -30.80 19.87 24.03
N ASN A 26 -30.71 18.53 23.99
CA ASN A 26 -29.68 17.78 24.68
C ASN A 26 -28.38 17.77 23.84
N MET A 27 -27.81 18.95 23.59
CA MET A 27 -26.41 19.04 23.15
C MET A 27 -25.54 18.49 24.28
N PHE A 28 -25.05 17.27 24.08
CA PHE A 28 -24.18 16.56 25.01
C PHE A 28 -22.94 17.40 25.32
N SER A 29 -22.92 18.07 26.47
CA SER A 29 -21.69 18.67 26.99
C SER A 29 -20.64 17.56 27.11
N TRP A 30 -19.51 17.70 26.41
CA TRP A 30 -18.42 16.74 26.45
C TRP A 30 -17.89 16.63 27.88
N GLY A 31 -18.26 15.56 28.59
CA GLY A 31 -17.77 15.30 29.93
C GLY A 31 -16.23 15.22 29.96
N SER A 32 -15.61 15.52 31.10
CA SER A 32 -14.15 15.63 31.26
C SER A 32 -13.34 14.44 30.73
N ARG A 33 -13.90 13.21 30.80
CA ARG A 33 -13.27 12.01 30.23
C ARG A 33 -13.23 12.01 28.70
N ARG A 34 -14.28 12.51 28.03
CA ARG A 34 -14.33 12.56 26.57
C ARG A 34 -13.41 13.65 26.02
N LYS A 35 -13.31 14.79 26.71
CA LYS A 35 -12.36 15.86 26.37
C LYS A 35 -10.90 15.38 26.38
N LYS A 36 -10.48 14.64 27.41
CA LYS A 36 -9.13 14.04 27.46
C LYS A 36 -8.82 13.10 26.30
N HIS A 37 -9.82 12.34 25.82
CA HIS A 37 -9.64 11.48 24.66
C HIS A 37 -9.47 12.29 23.38
N LEU A 38 -10.29 13.32 23.16
CA LEU A 38 -10.15 14.22 22.02
C LEU A 38 -8.79 14.95 22.03
N GLU A 39 -8.35 15.48 23.18
CA GLU A 39 -7.03 16.14 23.34
C GLU A 39 -5.90 15.18 22.99
N SER A 40 -6.03 13.90 23.40
CA SER A 40 -5.08 12.87 23.01
C SER A 40 -5.08 12.62 21.50
N TRP A 41 -6.25 12.62 20.85
CA TRP A 41 -6.35 12.41 19.39
C TRP A 41 -5.80 13.57 18.59
N GLU A 42 -6.02 14.81 19.05
CA GLU A 42 -5.40 16.01 18.49
C GLU A 42 -3.88 15.93 18.59
N LEU A 43 -3.34 15.59 19.77
CA LEU A 43 -1.90 15.42 19.94
C LEU A 43 -1.32 14.40 18.96
N PHE A 44 -2.03 13.28 18.74
CA PHE A 44 -1.59 12.26 17.79
C PHE A 44 -1.75 12.67 16.33
N GLY A 45 -2.83 13.36 15.96
CA GLY A 45 -2.99 13.85 14.59
C GLY A 45 -1.95 14.93 14.24
N ALA A 46 -1.56 15.77 15.21
CA ALA A 46 -0.48 16.75 15.04
C ALA A 46 0.88 16.06 14.78
N PHE A 47 1.13 14.92 15.42
CA PHE A 47 2.33 14.12 15.15
C PHE A 47 2.28 13.47 13.76
N ALA A 48 1.13 12.90 13.37
CA ALA A 48 0.96 12.29 12.04
C ALA A 48 1.21 13.31 10.91
N ARG A 49 0.74 14.55 11.09
CA ARG A 49 0.96 15.70 10.18
C ARG A 49 2.46 15.97 9.94
N GLY A 50 3.29 15.85 10.97
CA GLY A 50 4.74 16.10 10.86
C GLY A 50 5.47 15.14 9.93
N HIS A 51 4.88 13.97 9.65
CA HIS A 51 5.51 12.93 8.83
C HIS A 51 4.93 12.82 7.42
N TYR A 52 3.71 13.30 7.19
CA TYR A 52 3.00 13.12 5.92
C TYR A 52 2.03 14.28 5.68
N TYR A 53 2.32 15.13 4.68
CA TYR A 53 1.44 16.23 4.31
C TYR A 53 0.29 15.75 3.41
N ASP A 54 -0.94 15.80 3.91
CA ASP A 54 -2.18 15.63 3.13
C ASP A 54 -3.18 16.72 3.53
N HIS A 55 -3.65 17.51 2.55
CA HIS A 55 -4.51 18.67 2.79
C HIS A 55 -5.92 18.31 3.31
N ARG A 56 -6.44 17.12 2.98
CA ARG A 56 -7.74 16.64 3.48
C ARG A 56 -7.62 16.17 4.92
N PHE A 57 -6.53 15.47 5.23
CA PHE A 57 -6.18 15.12 6.60
C PHE A 57 -6.02 16.39 7.46
N GLU A 58 -5.37 17.42 6.91
CA GLU A 58 -5.21 18.72 7.57
C GLU A 58 -6.53 19.43 7.84
N SER A 59 -7.45 19.43 6.87
CA SER A 59 -8.78 20.01 7.02
C SER A 59 -9.56 19.33 8.15
N MET A 60 -9.56 18.00 8.18
CA MET A 60 -10.28 17.21 9.18
C MET A 60 -9.70 17.44 10.58
N PHE A 61 -8.37 17.59 10.67
CA PHE A 61 -7.72 17.91 11.92
C PHE A 61 -8.12 19.29 12.45
N ARG A 62 -8.23 20.30 11.59
CA ARG A 62 -8.70 21.63 12.00
C ARG A 62 -10.12 21.56 12.57
N SER A 63 -11.02 20.81 11.93
CA SER A 63 -12.37 20.58 12.46
C SER A 63 -12.33 19.86 13.82
N LEU A 64 -11.39 18.93 14.03
CA LEU A 64 -11.20 18.29 15.33
C LEU A 64 -10.70 19.27 16.42
N THR A 65 -9.74 20.15 16.11
CA THR A 65 -9.28 21.21 17.03
C THR A 65 -10.43 22.15 17.40
N LEU A 66 -11.31 22.50 16.44
CA LEU A 66 -12.47 23.35 16.72
C LEU A 66 -13.49 22.69 17.67
N ILE A 67 -13.57 21.36 17.74
CA ILE A 67 -14.38 20.65 18.75
C ILE A 67 -13.77 20.80 20.15
N LEU A 68 -12.45 20.90 20.23
CA LEU A 68 -11.70 20.98 21.49
C LEU A 68 -11.66 22.39 22.08
N GLU A 69 -11.69 23.40 21.21
CA GLU A 69 -11.70 24.80 21.62
C GLU A 69 -13.09 25.24 22.11
N PRO A 70 -13.17 26.01 23.21
CA PRO A 70 -14.42 26.58 23.69
C PRO A 70 -14.86 27.77 22.81
N VAL A 71 -15.23 27.50 21.57
CA VAL A 71 -15.66 28.52 20.59
C VAL A 71 -17.19 28.64 20.59
N PRO A 72 -17.77 29.83 20.33
CA PRO A 72 -19.22 30.00 20.31
C PRO A 72 -19.89 29.08 19.28
N ARG A 73 -21.09 28.60 19.67
CA ARG A 73 -21.98 27.68 18.95
C ARG A 73 -21.83 27.74 17.42
N HIS A 74 -21.13 26.76 16.87
CA HIS A 74 -21.15 26.51 15.43
C HIS A 74 -22.57 26.07 15.04
N PRO A 75 -23.17 26.59 13.95
CA PRO A 75 -24.56 26.29 13.58
C PRO A 75 -24.79 24.83 13.16
N PHE A 76 -23.72 24.06 12.95
CA PHE A 76 -23.76 22.64 12.59
C PHE A 76 -22.91 21.83 13.57
N PRO A 77 -23.29 20.57 13.85
CA PRO A 77 -22.45 19.66 14.63
C PRO A 77 -21.12 19.43 13.89
N ILE A 78 -20.03 20.00 14.42
CA ILE A 78 -18.68 19.92 13.83
C ILE A 78 -18.26 18.44 13.72
N GLU A 79 -18.78 17.58 14.60
CA GLU A 79 -18.60 16.13 14.55
C GLU A 79 -19.07 15.51 13.23
N CYS A 80 -20.19 15.98 12.67
CA CYS A 80 -20.67 15.51 11.37
C CYS A 80 -19.77 15.97 10.23
N ASP A 81 -19.18 17.16 10.34
CA ASP A 81 -18.24 17.68 9.36
C ASP A 81 -16.92 16.89 9.39
N VAL A 82 -16.41 16.55 10.59
CA VAL A 82 -15.25 15.65 10.74
C VAL A 82 -15.51 14.29 10.11
N ILE A 83 -16.70 13.72 10.32
CA ILE A 83 -17.08 12.41 9.76
C ILE A 83 -17.23 12.50 8.23
N GLY A 84 -17.84 13.57 7.70
CA GLY A 84 -17.92 13.80 6.25
C GLY A 84 -16.54 13.89 5.61
N GLN A 85 -15.63 14.68 6.19
CA GLN A 85 -14.25 14.79 5.71
C GLN A 85 -13.48 13.47 5.84
N ALA A 86 -13.77 12.67 6.87
CA ALA A 86 -13.19 11.34 7.06
C ALA A 86 -13.67 10.34 5.99
N LEU A 87 -14.93 10.42 5.57
CA LEU A 87 -15.47 9.67 4.45
C LEU A 87 -14.76 10.05 3.15
N ASP A 88 -14.74 11.34 2.82
CA ASP A 88 -14.09 11.85 1.60
C ASP A 88 -12.61 11.50 1.57
N PHE A 89 -11.92 11.59 2.72
CA PHE A 89 -10.53 11.19 2.83
C PHE A 89 -10.36 9.75 2.34
N PHE A 90 -11.13 8.81 2.90
CA PHE A 90 -10.98 7.38 2.64
C PHE A 90 -11.31 6.92 1.23
N GLU A 91 -12.13 7.66 0.49
CA GLU A 91 -12.47 7.28 -0.88
C GLU A 91 -11.28 7.37 -1.85
N HIS A 92 -10.18 8.01 -1.44
CA HIS A 92 -8.99 8.17 -2.27
C HIS A 92 -7.96 7.04 -2.10
N ASP A 93 -7.37 6.58 -3.20
CA ASP A 93 -6.46 5.42 -3.26
C ASP A 93 -5.06 5.64 -2.69
N GLU A 94 -4.59 6.88 -2.70
CA GLU A 94 -3.18 7.21 -2.42
C GLU A 94 -2.90 7.40 -0.92
N ASN A 95 -3.91 7.18 -0.08
CA ASN A 95 -3.81 7.49 1.35
C ASN A 95 -2.80 6.60 2.06
N HIS A 96 -1.90 7.26 2.80
CA HIS A 96 -0.91 6.59 3.62
C HIS A 96 -1.58 5.68 4.67
N LEU A 97 -1.02 4.49 4.88
CA LEU A 97 -1.59 3.48 5.77
C LEU A 97 -1.82 4.01 7.20
N ILE A 98 -0.89 4.82 7.72
CA ILE A 98 -1.01 5.43 9.07
C ILE A 98 -2.23 6.35 9.13
N HIS A 99 -2.42 7.20 8.12
CA HIS A 99 -3.59 8.10 8.06
C HIS A 99 -4.89 7.30 8.01
N ARG A 100 -4.96 6.25 7.19
CA ARG A 100 -6.14 5.39 7.14
C ARG A 100 -6.45 4.78 8.50
N VAL A 101 -5.45 4.23 9.20
CA VAL A 101 -5.66 3.68 10.55
C VAL A 101 -6.14 4.75 11.52
N TRP A 102 -5.57 5.96 11.46
CA TRP A 102 -5.97 7.07 12.32
C TRP A 102 -7.42 7.49 12.07
N VAL A 103 -7.81 7.69 10.81
CA VAL A 103 -9.15 8.11 10.43
C VAL A 103 -10.19 7.03 10.78
N LEU A 104 -9.89 5.75 10.56
CA LEU A 104 -10.75 4.65 10.99
C LEU A 104 -10.94 4.59 12.51
N GLY A 105 -9.85 4.79 13.26
CA GLY A 105 -9.91 4.86 14.72
C GLY A 105 -10.75 6.03 15.20
N LEU A 106 -10.61 7.20 14.56
CA LEU A 106 -11.40 8.39 14.84
C LEU A 106 -12.90 8.13 14.60
N ILE A 107 -13.26 7.62 13.42
CA ILE A 107 -14.66 7.31 13.09
C ILE A 107 -15.25 6.30 14.08
N GLN A 108 -14.55 5.19 14.36
CA GLN A 108 -15.02 4.17 15.30
C GLN A 108 -15.31 4.77 16.68
N LYS A 109 -14.49 5.71 17.14
CA LYS A 109 -14.71 6.37 18.43
C LYS A 109 -15.85 7.38 18.40
N PHE A 110 -16.02 8.14 17.32
CA PHE A 110 -17.19 9.00 17.16
C PHE A 110 -18.49 8.18 17.15
N GLN A 111 -18.52 7.05 16.45
CA GLN A 111 -19.68 6.13 16.46
C GLN A 111 -19.99 5.60 17.87
N MET A 112 -18.95 5.30 18.68
CA MET A 112 -19.15 4.90 20.08
C MET A 112 -19.77 6.01 20.95
N TYR A 113 -19.47 7.28 20.69
CA TYR A 113 -20.01 8.41 21.44
C TYR A 113 -21.35 8.91 20.92
N HIS A 114 -21.61 8.69 19.64
CA HIS A 114 -22.80 9.12 18.92
C HIS A 114 -23.38 7.94 18.14
N PRO A 115 -24.06 7.00 18.81
CA PRO A 115 -24.60 5.79 18.15
C PRO A 115 -25.67 6.09 17.09
N VAL A 116 -26.21 7.32 17.06
CA VAL A 116 -27.12 7.81 16.02
C VAL A 116 -26.38 8.03 14.69
N ILE A 117 -25.06 8.26 14.72
CA ILE A 117 -24.24 8.38 13.52
C ILE A 117 -23.86 6.98 13.05
N ASP A 118 -24.78 6.32 12.35
CA ASP A 118 -24.48 5.05 11.70
C ASP A 118 -23.86 5.29 10.33
N VAL A 119 -22.53 5.40 10.30
CA VAL A 119 -21.71 5.51 9.08
C VAL A 119 -21.94 4.33 8.11
N LEU A 120 -22.39 3.16 8.59
CA LEU A 120 -22.73 2.03 7.71
C LEU A 120 -24.05 2.26 6.97
N SER A 121 -24.99 3.00 7.58
CA SER A 121 -26.26 3.39 6.95
C SER A 121 -26.13 4.62 6.03
N ALA A 122 -25.18 5.53 6.31
CA ALA A 122 -24.91 6.69 5.46
C ALA A 122 -24.43 6.32 4.05
N SER A 123 -23.90 5.11 3.86
CA SER A 123 -23.50 4.56 2.56
C SER A 123 -24.64 3.99 1.71
N SER A 124 -25.89 3.98 2.18
CA SER A 124 -27.01 3.28 1.51
C SER A 124 -28.11 4.19 0.95
N SER A 125 -27.86 5.47 0.67
CA SER A 125 -28.90 6.31 0.08
C SER A 125 -29.26 5.82 -1.33
N GLU A 126 -30.52 5.40 -1.48
CA GLU A 126 -31.19 4.85 -2.65
C GLU A 126 -31.12 5.75 -3.89
N VAL A 127 -30.06 5.66 -4.69
CA VAL A 127 -30.14 5.97 -6.13
C VAL A 127 -29.17 5.04 -6.87
N GLN A 128 -29.70 3.97 -7.46
CA GLN A 128 -29.05 3.12 -8.48
C GLN A 128 -27.69 2.48 -8.09
N GLY A 129 -27.74 1.25 -7.56
CA GLY A 129 -26.62 0.28 -7.66
C GLY A 129 -25.29 0.74 -7.07
N THR A 130 -25.31 1.49 -5.97
CA THR A 130 -24.16 2.20 -5.41
C THR A 130 -23.04 1.26 -4.97
N ALA A 131 -21.82 1.62 -5.38
CA ALA A 131 -20.58 0.98 -4.94
C ALA A 131 -20.48 0.99 -3.41
N LEU A 132 -19.99 -0.10 -2.82
CA LEU A 132 -19.68 -0.15 -1.39
C LEU A 132 -18.67 0.98 -1.07
N SER A 133 -19.03 1.89 -0.16
CA SER A 133 -18.08 2.91 0.31
C SER A 133 -16.87 2.24 0.93
N ARG A 134 -15.67 2.77 0.66
CA ARG A 134 -14.42 2.22 1.18
C ARG A 134 -14.40 2.27 2.69
N VAL A 135 -14.91 3.35 3.28
CA VAL A 135 -15.05 3.45 4.75
C VAL A 135 -15.99 2.40 5.29
N GLY A 136 -17.17 2.25 4.70
CA GLY A 136 -18.17 1.30 5.18
C GLY A 136 -17.62 -0.12 5.18
N LEU A 137 -16.93 -0.50 4.09
CA LEU A 137 -16.27 -1.80 3.99
C LEU A 137 -15.13 -1.95 5.00
N ALA A 138 -14.33 -0.90 5.21
CA ALA A 138 -13.26 -0.92 6.20
C ALA A 138 -13.79 -1.07 7.63
N LEU A 139 -14.83 -0.33 8.00
CA LEU A 139 -15.51 -0.44 9.29
C LEU A 139 -16.10 -1.84 9.48
N TYR A 140 -16.80 -2.37 8.47
CA TYR A 140 -17.38 -3.71 8.51
C TYR A 140 -16.31 -4.79 8.76
N LEU A 141 -15.19 -4.74 8.03
CA LEU A 141 -14.10 -5.72 8.17
C LEU A 141 -13.33 -5.56 9.48
N THR A 142 -13.35 -4.37 10.10
CA THR A 142 -12.60 -4.06 11.33
C THR A 142 -13.48 -3.94 12.58
N GLN A 143 -14.78 -4.19 12.49
CA GLN A 143 -15.76 -3.98 13.58
C GLN A 143 -15.42 -4.70 14.90
N LYS A 144 -14.66 -5.80 14.84
CA LYS A 144 -14.23 -6.58 16.02
C LYS A 144 -12.80 -6.29 16.48
N MET A 145 -12.12 -5.32 15.86
CA MET A 145 -10.75 -4.95 16.16
C MET A 145 -10.70 -3.72 17.07
N ASP A 146 -9.74 -3.70 17.99
CA ASP A 146 -9.34 -2.48 18.66
C ASP A 146 -8.51 -1.63 17.70
N LEU A 147 -9.10 -0.55 17.19
CA LEU A 147 -8.42 0.40 16.31
C LEU A 147 -7.71 1.52 17.08
N PHE A 148 -7.99 1.65 18.38
CA PHE A 148 -7.41 2.71 19.20
C PHE A 148 -5.93 2.46 19.47
N SER A 149 -5.55 1.26 19.90
CA SER A 149 -4.14 0.96 20.17
C SER A 149 -3.26 1.10 18.91
N PRO A 150 -3.65 0.56 17.72
CA PRO A 150 -2.90 0.79 16.48
C PRO A 150 -2.86 2.26 16.05
N MET A 151 -3.94 3.02 16.24
CA MET A 151 -3.96 4.46 15.96
C MET A 151 -2.91 5.19 16.78
N VAL A 152 -2.87 4.96 18.09
CA VAL A 152 -1.89 5.60 18.99
C VAL A 152 -0.46 5.17 18.65
N ASN A 153 -0.21 3.86 18.54
CA ASN A 153 1.14 3.32 18.38
C ASN A 153 1.73 3.58 16.99
N SER A 154 0.91 3.56 15.93
CA SER A 154 1.42 3.72 14.57
C SER A 154 1.97 5.12 14.32
N VAL A 155 1.38 6.11 14.98
CA VAL A 155 1.82 7.50 14.98
C VAL A 155 3.14 7.63 15.74
N SER A 156 3.22 7.15 16.98
CA SER A 156 4.41 7.36 17.82
C SER A 156 5.66 6.59 17.39
N TYR A 157 5.51 5.46 16.69
CA TYR A 157 6.64 4.54 16.48
C TYR A 157 6.91 4.17 15.02
N SER A 158 5.88 3.87 14.23
CA SER A 158 5.91 3.63 12.76
C SER A 158 4.76 2.72 12.32
N ALA A 159 4.56 2.62 11.01
CA ALA A 159 3.67 1.65 10.36
C ALA A 159 4.00 0.17 10.69
N ALA A 160 5.19 -0.14 11.23
CA ALA A 160 5.54 -1.50 11.66
C ALA A 160 4.62 -2.00 12.79
N TRP A 161 4.13 -1.09 13.65
CA TRP A 161 3.29 -1.39 14.80
C TRP A 161 1.81 -1.64 14.46
N ILE A 162 1.42 -1.39 13.21
CA ILE A 162 0.06 -1.69 12.75
C ILE A 162 -0.07 -3.23 12.63
N PRO A 163 -1.02 -3.87 13.34
CA PRO A 163 -1.21 -5.31 13.29
C PRO A 163 -1.41 -5.83 11.87
N ASN A 164 -0.87 -7.01 11.57
CA ASN A 164 -0.99 -7.60 10.24
C ASN A 164 -2.44 -7.86 9.82
N ASP A 165 -3.32 -8.16 10.76
CA ASP A 165 -4.74 -8.37 10.46
C ASP A 165 -5.45 -7.07 10.08
N LEU A 166 -5.09 -5.94 10.69
CA LEU A 166 -5.57 -4.63 10.27
C LEU A 166 -5.03 -4.24 8.89
N LYS A 167 -3.74 -4.52 8.62
CA LYS A 167 -3.15 -4.35 7.27
C LYS A 167 -3.89 -5.20 6.23
N GLU A 168 -4.20 -6.44 6.57
CA GLU A 168 -4.96 -7.34 5.70
C GLU A 168 -6.37 -6.82 5.46
N ALA A 169 -7.07 -6.33 6.48
CA ALA A 169 -8.39 -5.73 6.34
C ALA A 169 -8.37 -4.57 5.33
N LEU A 170 -7.46 -3.62 5.51
CA LEU A 170 -7.36 -2.44 4.65
C LEU A 170 -6.95 -2.80 3.22
N LYS A 171 -6.04 -3.76 3.03
CA LYS A 171 -5.71 -4.25 1.69
C LYS A 171 -6.83 -5.03 1.04
N ARG A 172 -7.67 -5.70 1.82
CA ARG A 172 -8.87 -6.35 1.32
C ARG A 172 -9.91 -5.33 0.84
N VAL A 173 -10.06 -4.19 1.54
CA VAL A 173 -10.90 -3.06 1.11
C VAL A 173 -10.44 -2.56 -0.26
N ASP A 174 -9.13 -2.28 -0.40
CA ASP A 174 -8.54 -1.79 -1.66
C ASP A 174 -8.85 -2.76 -2.80
N LEU A 175 -8.65 -4.06 -2.56
CA LEU A 175 -8.90 -5.12 -3.55
C LEU A 175 -10.38 -5.19 -3.96
N LEU A 176 -11.30 -5.23 -2.98
CA LEU A 176 -12.74 -5.34 -3.25
C LEU A 176 -13.26 -4.11 -4.00
N TYR A 177 -12.81 -2.92 -3.62
CA TYR A 177 -13.14 -1.70 -4.33
C TYR A 177 -12.59 -1.73 -5.76
N HIS A 178 -11.32 -2.09 -5.94
CA HIS A 178 -10.69 -2.13 -7.26
C HIS A 178 -11.41 -3.08 -8.23
N ILE A 179 -11.79 -4.27 -7.76
CA ILE A 179 -12.62 -5.22 -8.51
C ILE A 179 -13.97 -4.59 -8.87
N GLY A 180 -14.63 -3.93 -7.91
CA GLY A 180 -15.92 -3.26 -8.12
C GLY A 180 -15.85 -2.16 -9.16
N THR A 181 -14.88 -1.25 -9.04
CA THR A 181 -14.68 -0.14 -9.99
C THR A 181 -14.37 -0.65 -11.39
N ARG A 182 -13.44 -1.61 -11.53
CA ARG A 182 -13.13 -2.17 -12.86
C ARG A 182 -14.32 -2.89 -13.48
N SER A 183 -15.13 -3.58 -12.69
CA SER A 183 -16.35 -4.23 -13.19
C SER A 183 -17.33 -3.21 -13.76
N GLN A 184 -17.46 -2.04 -13.13
CA GLN A 184 -18.28 -0.93 -13.62
C GLN A 184 -17.67 -0.29 -14.89
N GLU A 185 -16.36 0.01 -14.89
CA GLU A 185 -15.68 0.66 -16.03
C GLU A 185 -15.69 -0.18 -17.30
N THR A 186 -15.64 -1.50 -17.16
CA THR A 186 -15.54 -2.42 -18.30
C THR A 186 -16.90 -2.91 -18.80
N ASP A 187 -18.00 -2.52 -18.15
CA ASP A 187 -19.33 -3.13 -18.30
C ASP A 187 -19.32 -4.67 -18.19
N GLN A 188 -18.26 -5.24 -17.59
CA GLN A 188 -18.13 -6.66 -17.36
C GLN A 188 -18.53 -6.96 -15.92
N THR A 189 -19.73 -7.48 -15.77
CA THR A 189 -20.13 -8.17 -14.53
C THR A 189 -19.42 -9.51 -14.48
N PRO A 190 -18.84 -9.92 -13.34
CA PRO A 190 -18.31 -11.26 -13.20
C PRO A 190 -19.43 -12.28 -13.45
N ARG A 191 -19.19 -13.19 -14.39
CA ARG A 191 -20.18 -14.19 -14.83
C ARG A 191 -19.83 -15.57 -14.33
N SER A 192 -18.56 -15.87 -14.02
CA SER A 192 -18.23 -17.23 -13.60
C SER A 192 -18.72 -17.51 -12.17
N PRO A 193 -19.40 -18.65 -11.95
CA PRO A 193 -19.79 -19.07 -10.61
C PRO A 193 -18.59 -19.24 -9.66
N ILE A 194 -17.42 -19.57 -10.21
CA ILE A 194 -16.16 -19.71 -9.46
C ILE A 194 -15.74 -18.35 -8.90
N PHE A 195 -15.68 -17.32 -9.75
CA PHE A 195 -15.29 -15.98 -9.30
C PHE A 195 -16.29 -15.41 -8.30
N MET A 196 -17.60 -15.49 -8.57
CA MET A 196 -18.63 -15.00 -7.65
C MET A 196 -18.47 -15.60 -6.26
N LYS A 197 -18.21 -16.91 -6.17
CA LYS A 197 -17.97 -17.57 -4.88
C LYS A 197 -16.68 -17.10 -4.20
N VAL A 198 -15.63 -16.77 -4.95
CA VAL A 198 -14.39 -16.19 -4.39
C VAL A 198 -14.64 -14.77 -3.89
N TYR A 199 -15.34 -13.96 -4.67
CA TYR A 199 -15.69 -12.57 -4.33
C TYR A 199 -16.58 -12.50 -3.07
N ASP A 200 -17.64 -13.29 -3.03
CA ASP A 200 -18.53 -13.40 -1.86
C ASP A 200 -17.75 -13.85 -0.61
N ASP A 201 -16.86 -14.83 -0.78
CA ASP A 201 -16.03 -15.29 0.31
C ASP A 201 -15.05 -14.23 0.81
N LEU A 202 -14.50 -13.40 -0.08
CA LEU A 202 -13.62 -12.29 0.26
C LEU A 202 -14.39 -11.21 1.05
N LEU A 203 -15.58 -10.85 0.58
CA LEU A 203 -16.46 -9.84 1.17
C LEU A 203 -16.99 -10.26 2.54
N GLN A 204 -17.51 -11.48 2.67
CA GLN A 204 -18.23 -11.94 3.86
C GLN A 204 -17.32 -12.53 4.93
N ALA A 205 -16.10 -12.94 4.59
CA ALA A 205 -15.22 -13.55 5.57
C ALA A 205 -14.81 -12.58 6.68
N SER A 206 -14.68 -13.12 7.89
CA SER A 206 -14.06 -12.42 9.01
C SER A 206 -12.67 -11.88 8.65
N CYS A 207 -12.26 -10.84 9.37
CA CYS A 207 -10.88 -10.42 9.40
C CYS A 207 -10.32 -10.66 10.83
N PRO A 208 -9.30 -11.52 10.99
CA PRO A 208 -8.57 -12.23 9.94
C PRO A 208 -9.37 -13.31 9.19
N LEU A 209 -8.96 -13.54 7.94
CA LEU A 209 -9.43 -14.68 7.14
C LEU A 209 -8.92 -15.99 7.76
N GLY A 210 -9.84 -16.90 8.10
CA GLY A 210 -9.49 -18.20 8.66
C GLY A 210 -8.70 -19.08 7.67
N ASP A 211 -7.74 -19.86 8.19
CA ASP A 211 -6.77 -20.60 7.37
C ASP A 211 -7.42 -21.57 6.36
N LYS A 212 -8.49 -22.28 6.76
CA LYS A 212 -9.24 -23.19 5.88
C LYS A 212 -9.89 -22.44 4.72
N LYS A 213 -10.50 -21.28 5.01
CA LYS A 213 -11.16 -20.44 4.01
C LYS A 213 -10.14 -19.81 3.05
N ALA A 214 -9.04 -19.29 3.58
CA ALA A 214 -7.93 -18.75 2.79
C ALA A 214 -7.34 -19.79 1.81
N ARG A 215 -7.11 -21.03 2.28
CA ARG A 215 -6.63 -22.11 1.41
C ARG A 215 -7.64 -22.47 0.32
N SER A 216 -8.91 -22.65 0.69
CA SER A 216 -9.98 -22.98 -0.26
C SER A 216 -10.21 -21.88 -1.32
N MET A 217 -10.03 -20.61 -0.95
CA MET A 217 -10.07 -19.51 -1.91
C MET A 217 -8.87 -19.56 -2.85
N ALA A 218 -7.67 -19.78 -2.33
CA ALA A 218 -6.46 -19.89 -3.16
C ALA A 218 -6.55 -21.04 -4.17
N GLU A 219 -7.11 -22.17 -3.77
CA GLU A 219 -7.41 -23.32 -4.64
C GLU A 219 -8.35 -22.93 -5.79
N ARG A 220 -9.50 -22.31 -5.48
CA ARG A 220 -10.44 -21.84 -6.50
C ARG A 220 -9.88 -20.78 -7.44
N CYS A 221 -9.07 -19.85 -6.92
CA CYS A 221 -8.38 -18.88 -7.76
C CYS A 221 -7.42 -19.58 -8.73
N ILE A 222 -6.65 -20.57 -8.26
CA ILE A 222 -5.74 -21.33 -9.13
C ILE A 222 -6.51 -22.15 -10.18
N GLU A 223 -7.64 -22.75 -9.81
CA GLU A 223 -8.51 -23.49 -10.74
C GLU A 223 -9.16 -22.57 -11.78
N GLY A 224 -9.59 -21.38 -11.36
CA GLY A 224 -10.24 -20.41 -12.22
C GLY A 224 -9.29 -19.61 -13.12
N ILE A 225 -8.01 -19.49 -12.74
CA ILE A 225 -6.96 -18.98 -13.62
C ILE A 225 -6.63 -20.08 -14.64
N GLY A 226 -7.41 -20.09 -15.72
CA GLY A 226 -7.44 -21.14 -16.72
C GLY A 226 -6.32 -21.09 -17.76
N MET A 227 -6.23 -22.20 -18.49
CA MET A 227 -5.23 -22.55 -19.50
C MET A 227 -5.41 -21.88 -20.87
N ARG A 228 -6.33 -20.92 -21.00
CA ARG A 228 -6.64 -20.28 -22.28
C ARG A 228 -5.41 -19.51 -22.79
N GLU A 229 -5.31 -19.19 -24.07
CA GLU A 229 -4.19 -18.38 -24.58
C GLU A 229 -4.31 -16.92 -24.16
N ASP A 230 -5.54 -16.39 -24.16
CA ASP A 230 -5.83 -15.01 -23.76
C ASP A 230 -6.27 -14.91 -22.30
N LYS A 231 -5.89 -13.80 -21.65
CA LYS A 231 -6.19 -13.55 -20.25
C LYS A 231 -7.52 -12.83 -20.14
N THR A 232 -8.45 -13.38 -19.35
CA THR A 232 -9.74 -12.71 -19.09
C THR A 232 -9.62 -11.73 -17.91
N ILE A 233 -10.51 -10.75 -17.84
CA ILE A 233 -10.58 -9.79 -16.71
C ILE A 233 -10.79 -10.53 -15.37
N GLU A 234 -11.63 -11.56 -15.35
CA GLU A 234 -11.84 -12.40 -14.15
C GLU A 234 -10.55 -13.11 -13.71
N GLU A 235 -9.75 -13.60 -14.67
CA GLU A 235 -8.45 -14.21 -14.35
C GLU A 235 -7.49 -13.18 -13.73
N GLU A 236 -7.54 -11.91 -14.17
CA GLU A 236 -6.76 -10.84 -13.53
C GLU A 236 -7.21 -10.57 -12.09
N TRP A 237 -8.52 -10.50 -11.86
CA TRP A 237 -9.05 -10.33 -10.51
C TRP A 237 -8.71 -11.52 -9.62
N MET A 238 -8.78 -12.76 -10.14
CA MET A 238 -8.36 -13.94 -9.40
C MET A 238 -6.86 -13.92 -9.07
N GLU A 239 -6.01 -13.45 -9.98
CA GLU A 239 -4.59 -13.24 -9.74
C GLU A 239 -4.36 -12.25 -8.58
N GLU A 240 -5.07 -11.12 -8.58
CA GLU A 240 -4.99 -10.11 -7.52
C GLU A 240 -5.46 -10.66 -6.15
N VAL A 241 -6.56 -11.42 -6.13
CA VAL A 241 -7.02 -12.14 -4.93
C VAL A 241 -5.95 -13.13 -4.45
N LEU A 242 -5.37 -13.89 -5.35
CA LEU A 242 -4.35 -14.88 -5.03
C LEU A 242 -3.09 -14.23 -4.46
N LEU A 243 -2.69 -13.06 -4.97
CA LEU A 243 -1.61 -12.25 -4.43
C LEU A 243 -1.91 -11.72 -3.01
N HIS A 244 -3.13 -11.25 -2.78
CA HIS A 244 -3.57 -10.83 -1.44
C HIS A 244 -3.47 -11.99 -0.44
N LEU A 245 -4.01 -13.15 -0.80
CA LEU A 245 -3.94 -14.36 0.01
C LEU A 245 -2.50 -14.82 0.27
N TYR A 246 -1.64 -14.79 -0.75
CA TYR A 246 -0.21 -15.11 -0.63
C TYR A 246 0.51 -14.18 0.34
N THR A 247 0.14 -12.90 0.36
CA THR A 247 0.79 -11.87 1.16
C THR A 247 0.43 -12.00 2.64
N PHE A 248 -0.86 -12.17 2.95
CA PHE A 248 -1.34 -12.06 4.33
C PHE A 248 -1.65 -13.41 5.01
N ARG A 249 -1.83 -14.51 4.26
CA ARG A 249 -2.27 -15.78 4.84
C ARG A 249 -1.25 -16.89 4.63
N LYS A 250 -0.67 -17.38 5.75
CA LYS A 250 0.35 -18.43 5.75
C LYS A 250 -0.13 -19.72 5.11
N SER A 251 -1.38 -20.13 5.38
CA SER A 251 -1.97 -21.35 4.81
C SER A 251 -2.08 -21.27 3.29
N ALA A 252 -2.60 -20.16 2.76
CA ALA A 252 -2.69 -19.91 1.33
C ALA A 252 -1.31 -19.82 0.69
N LYS A 253 -0.37 -19.09 1.31
CA LYS A 253 1.03 -19.00 0.85
C LYS A 253 1.69 -20.37 0.73
N LYS A 254 1.52 -21.25 1.73
CA LYS A 254 2.04 -22.62 1.70
C LYS A 254 1.43 -23.40 0.54
N TYR A 255 0.10 -23.37 0.42
CA TYR A 255 -0.61 -24.04 -0.67
C TYR A 255 -0.14 -23.57 -2.05
N ILE A 256 -0.07 -22.26 -2.28
CA ILE A 256 0.39 -21.67 -3.55
C ILE A 256 1.81 -22.14 -3.87
N LYS A 257 2.74 -22.12 -2.88
CA LYS A 257 4.10 -22.62 -3.09
C LYS A 257 4.14 -24.10 -3.49
N GLU A 258 3.37 -24.93 -2.81
CA GLU A 258 3.27 -26.37 -3.12
C GLU A 258 2.68 -26.62 -4.52
N SER A 259 1.69 -25.82 -4.92
CA SER A 259 1.10 -25.85 -6.26
C SER A 259 2.09 -25.44 -7.35
N LEU A 260 3.04 -24.54 -7.04
CA LEU A 260 4.08 -24.08 -7.95
C LEU A 260 5.30 -25.02 -8.02
N SER A 261 5.61 -25.77 -6.96
CA SER A 261 6.88 -26.49 -6.80
C SER A 261 6.91 -27.94 -7.33
N GLY A 262 5.82 -28.46 -7.90
CA GLY A 262 5.90 -29.70 -8.70
C GLY A 262 4.88 -30.80 -8.44
N ARG A 263 3.96 -30.70 -7.46
CA ARG A 263 2.86 -31.68 -7.35
C ARG A 263 1.78 -31.56 -8.44
N PHE A 264 1.69 -30.40 -9.08
CA PHE A 264 0.72 -30.06 -10.14
C PHE A 264 1.41 -29.47 -11.39
N GLY A 265 2.69 -29.81 -11.60
CA GLY A 265 3.70 -28.98 -12.26
C GLY A 265 3.55 -28.68 -13.75
N SER A 266 2.65 -29.34 -14.49
CA SER A 266 2.42 -29.03 -15.92
C SER A 266 1.19 -28.15 -16.16
N SER A 267 0.25 -28.08 -15.21
CA SER A 267 -1.06 -27.45 -15.47
C SER A 267 -1.16 -25.98 -15.12
N ASN A 268 -0.24 -25.43 -14.33
CA ASN A 268 -0.37 -24.07 -13.78
C ASN A 268 0.75 -23.12 -14.25
N LYS A 269 1.13 -23.19 -15.53
CA LYS A 269 2.20 -22.38 -16.13
C LYS A 269 1.97 -20.87 -15.92
N ARG A 270 0.75 -20.39 -16.17
CA ARG A 270 0.36 -18.97 -16.01
C ARG A 270 0.48 -18.48 -14.58
N VAL A 271 -0.04 -19.24 -13.61
CA VAL A 271 0.06 -18.90 -12.18
C VAL A 271 1.54 -18.81 -11.77
N LYS A 272 2.39 -19.73 -12.27
CA LYS A 272 3.84 -19.68 -12.03
C LYS A 272 4.47 -18.42 -12.63
N GLU A 273 4.17 -18.10 -13.88
CA GLU A 273 4.65 -16.88 -14.55
C GLU A 273 4.19 -15.62 -13.82
N TYR A 274 2.94 -15.57 -13.35
CA TYR A 274 2.42 -14.47 -12.54
C TYR A 274 3.23 -14.26 -11.25
N PHE A 275 3.44 -15.32 -10.46
CA PHE A 275 4.20 -15.20 -9.21
C PHE A 275 5.70 -14.93 -9.42
N GLU A 276 6.31 -15.47 -10.48
CA GLU A 276 7.69 -15.11 -10.83
C GLU A 276 7.80 -13.64 -11.27
N ARG A 277 6.82 -13.11 -12.01
CA ARG A 277 6.74 -11.68 -12.35
C ARG A 277 6.62 -10.80 -11.09
N ILE A 278 5.75 -11.16 -10.15
CA ILE A 278 5.61 -10.42 -8.88
C ILE A 278 6.89 -10.45 -8.08
N LYS A 279 7.49 -11.64 -7.92
CA LYS A 279 8.75 -11.80 -7.17
C LYS A 279 9.86 -10.96 -7.80
N THR A 280 9.95 -10.98 -9.13
CA THR A 280 10.86 -10.14 -9.90
C THR A 280 10.60 -8.66 -9.63
N ARG A 281 9.36 -8.19 -9.76
CA ARG A 281 8.98 -6.79 -9.50
C ARG A 281 9.33 -6.37 -8.07
N GLY A 282 8.97 -7.18 -7.08
CA GLY A 282 9.23 -6.89 -5.66
C GLY A 282 10.72 -6.76 -5.35
N ASN A 283 11.54 -7.69 -5.85
CA ASN A 283 13.00 -7.63 -5.70
C ASN A 283 13.57 -6.35 -6.33
N ARG A 284 13.12 -6.01 -7.54
CA ARG A 284 13.56 -4.79 -8.24
C ARG A 284 13.12 -3.52 -7.50
N THR A 285 11.91 -3.46 -6.98
CA THR A 285 11.44 -2.32 -6.16
C THR A 285 12.27 -2.15 -4.89
N LEU A 286 12.60 -3.23 -4.19
CA LEU A 286 13.47 -3.16 -3.02
C LEU A 286 14.85 -2.63 -3.41
N LYS A 287 15.41 -3.12 -4.51
CA LYS A 287 16.71 -2.67 -4.99
C LYS A 287 16.70 -1.20 -5.42
N ARG A 288 15.64 -0.74 -6.09
CA ARG A 288 15.45 0.69 -6.41
C ARG A 288 15.46 1.57 -5.18
N LYS A 289 14.74 1.19 -4.12
CA LYS A 289 14.73 1.95 -2.86
C LYS A 289 16.13 2.01 -2.24
N GLN A 290 16.90 0.92 -2.30
CA GLN A 290 18.29 0.93 -1.85
C GLN A 290 19.15 1.89 -2.68
N ILE A 291 18.99 1.89 -4.00
CA ILE A 291 19.72 2.81 -4.90
C ILE A 291 19.30 4.26 -4.63
N GLN A 292 18.00 4.55 -4.52
CA GLN A 292 17.51 5.89 -4.19
C GLN A 292 18.05 6.39 -2.85
N ARG A 293 18.07 5.54 -1.82
CA ARG A 293 18.66 5.88 -0.52
C ARG A 293 20.15 6.20 -0.66
N TYR A 294 20.89 5.37 -1.40
CA TYR A 294 22.30 5.60 -1.67
C TYR A 294 22.54 6.91 -2.45
N LEU A 295 21.69 7.21 -3.44
CA LEU A 295 21.73 8.44 -4.22
C LEU A 295 21.34 9.70 -3.41
N SER A 296 20.74 9.54 -2.24
CA SER A 296 20.33 10.65 -1.36
C SER A 296 21.40 11.04 -0.35
N ASN A 297 22.58 10.39 -0.37
CA ASN A 297 23.68 10.70 0.54
C ASN A 297 24.33 12.04 0.16
N GLU A 298 24.60 12.91 1.14
CA GLU A 298 25.16 14.26 0.93
C GLU A 298 26.56 14.28 0.27
N HIS A 299 27.32 13.19 0.39
CA HIS A 299 28.69 13.07 -0.11
C HIS A 299 28.82 12.08 -1.30
N LEU A 300 27.75 11.94 -2.09
CA LEU A 300 27.74 11.05 -3.24
C LEU A 300 28.65 11.55 -4.36
N ASP A 301 29.49 10.66 -4.90
CA ASP A 301 30.25 10.92 -6.12
C ASP A 301 29.30 11.10 -7.33
N PRO A 302 29.29 12.28 -8.00
CA PRO A 302 28.44 12.54 -9.16
C PRO A 302 28.65 11.54 -10.31
N PHE A 303 29.86 11.01 -10.47
CA PHE A 303 30.15 9.98 -11.47
C PHE A 303 29.40 8.69 -11.15
N ILE A 304 29.48 8.22 -9.91
CA ILE A 304 28.77 7.02 -9.45
C ILE A 304 27.26 7.22 -9.53
N ALA A 305 26.78 8.41 -9.16
CA ALA A 305 25.38 8.78 -9.26
C ALA A 305 24.85 8.56 -10.68
N ASN A 306 25.57 9.09 -11.68
CA ASN A 306 25.20 8.96 -13.10
C ASN A 306 25.15 7.51 -13.59
N LEU A 307 26.06 6.64 -13.12
CA LEU A 307 26.04 5.22 -13.46
C LEU A 307 24.81 4.50 -12.91
N LEU A 308 24.33 4.91 -11.73
CA LEU A 308 23.22 4.29 -11.00
C LEU A 308 21.84 4.83 -11.36
N THR A 309 21.74 6.09 -11.81
CA THR A 309 20.46 6.75 -12.15
C THR A 309 19.55 5.88 -13.03
N PRO A 310 20.04 5.20 -14.10
CA PRO A 310 19.18 4.35 -14.94
C PRO A 310 18.49 3.19 -14.21
N PHE A 311 19.05 2.72 -13.08
CA PHE A 311 18.46 1.64 -12.29
C PHE A 311 17.31 2.11 -11.41
N THR A 312 17.11 3.42 -11.23
CA THR A 312 16.00 3.96 -10.45
C THR A 312 14.66 3.90 -11.20
N TYR A 313 14.70 3.76 -12.53
CA TYR A 313 13.51 3.74 -13.39
C TYR A 313 12.76 2.40 -13.41
N GLU A 314 11.50 2.44 -13.84
CA GLU A 314 10.66 1.24 -13.96
C GLU A 314 11.13 0.23 -15.02
N VAL A 315 11.64 0.76 -16.12
CA VAL A 315 12.15 -0.03 -17.24
C VAL A 315 13.48 -0.68 -16.87
N PRO A 316 13.67 -1.99 -17.08
CA PRO A 316 14.97 -2.63 -16.91
C PRO A 316 16.03 -1.98 -17.80
N VAL A 317 17.21 -1.75 -17.24
CA VAL A 317 18.36 -1.34 -18.03
C VAL A 317 18.75 -2.47 -18.99
N LYS A 318 19.34 -2.11 -20.13
CA LYS A 318 19.81 -3.07 -21.13
C LYS A 318 21.23 -3.55 -20.81
N LEU A 319 21.63 -4.65 -21.44
CA LEU A 319 22.99 -5.18 -21.33
C LEU A 319 24.05 -4.12 -21.71
N ASP A 320 23.75 -3.22 -22.65
CA ASP A 320 24.68 -2.17 -23.05
C ASP A 320 25.00 -1.18 -21.92
N HIS A 321 24.05 -0.95 -21.00
CA HIS A 321 24.33 -0.13 -19.81
C HIS A 321 25.31 -0.82 -18.85
N TYR A 322 25.25 -2.15 -18.74
CA TYR A 322 26.23 -2.92 -17.96
C TYR A 322 27.62 -2.83 -18.59
N ARG A 323 27.70 -2.89 -19.93
CA ARG A 323 28.96 -2.74 -20.67
C ARG A 323 29.56 -1.36 -20.42
N TYR A 324 28.76 -0.33 -20.60
CA TYR A 324 29.14 1.06 -20.34
C TYR A 324 29.71 1.25 -18.93
N ILE A 325 29.02 0.75 -17.89
CA ILE A 325 29.52 0.87 -16.50
C ILE A 325 30.87 0.20 -16.30
N LEU A 326 31.05 -1.03 -16.81
CA LEU A 326 32.32 -1.73 -16.64
C LEU A 326 33.44 -1.09 -17.44
N GLU A 327 33.18 -0.61 -18.65
CA GLU A 327 34.13 0.16 -19.46
C GLU A 327 34.53 1.45 -18.76
N CYS A 328 33.60 2.16 -18.14
CA CYS A 328 33.87 3.34 -17.31
C CYS A 328 34.79 3.01 -16.13
N PHE A 329 34.57 1.88 -15.44
CA PHE A 329 35.44 1.42 -14.35
C PHE A 329 36.82 0.94 -14.82
N GLU A 330 36.92 0.33 -15.99
CA GLU A 330 38.18 -0.07 -16.61
C GLU A 330 38.97 1.18 -17.03
N ALA A 331 38.32 2.14 -17.70
CA ALA A 331 38.92 3.41 -18.10
C ALA A 331 39.44 4.22 -16.90
N HIS A 332 38.63 4.33 -15.83
CA HIS A 332 39.05 5.03 -14.61
C HIS A 332 40.27 4.38 -13.96
N ASN A 333 40.39 3.06 -14.00
CA ASN A 333 41.58 2.35 -13.51
C ASN A 333 42.83 2.59 -14.38
N THR A 334 42.67 2.91 -15.67
CA THR A 334 43.78 3.15 -16.61
C THR A 334 44.28 4.58 -16.64
N ILE A 335 43.44 5.54 -16.26
CA ILE A 335 43.85 6.94 -16.08
C ILE A 335 44.77 6.96 -14.86
N ARG A 336 46.08 6.84 -15.08
CA ARG A 336 47.07 7.13 -14.04
C ARG A 336 46.81 8.54 -13.54
N TYR A 337 46.69 8.70 -12.22
CA TYR A 337 46.44 9.96 -11.51
C TYR A 337 47.60 10.97 -11.61
N GLU A 338 48.24 11.10 -12.77
CA GLU A 338 49.32 12.06 -13.02
C GLU A 338 48.79 13.52 -13.16
N LEU A 339 47.48 13.74 -13.05
CA LEU A 339 46.83 15.03 -13.35
C LEU A 339 46.09 15.71 -12.18
N PHE A 340 46.01 15.10 -11.00
CA PHE A 340 45.26 15.69 -9.86
C PHE A 340 45.95 15.42 -8.52
N ASP A 341 47.05 16.13 -8.25
CA ASP A 341 47.70 16.14 -6.92
C ASP A 341 46.91 16.93 -5.86
N ASP A 342 45.84 17.65 -6.23
CA ASP A 342 45.19 18.65 -5.36
C ASP A 342 43.71 18.38 -5.02
N ILE A 343 43.13 17.29 -5.54
CA ILE A 343 41.81 16.83 -5.11
C ILE A 343 42.06 15.50 -4.39
N SER A 344 41.99 15.51 -3.06
CA SER A 344 42.01 14.32 -2.21
C SER A 344 40.92 13.35 -2.64
N HIS A 345 41.21 12.53 -3.64
CA HIS A 345 40.33 11.51 -4.16
C HIS A 345 40.34 10.40 -3.10
N ASN A 346 39.26 10.32 -2.32
CA ASN A 346 39.13 9.30 -1.30
C ASN A 346 38.95 7.94 -1.98
N TRP A 347 40.07 7.27 -2.28
CA TRP A 347 40.11 5.98 -2.96
C TRP A 347 39.30 4.91 -2.23
N GLU A 348 39.23 4.98 -0.90
CA GLU A 348 38.40 4.07 -0.10
C GLU A 348 36.91 4.29 -0.39
N MET A 349 36.48 5.55 -0.47
CA MET A 349 35.11 5.91 -0.84
C MET A 349 34.78 5.43 -2.26
N TYR A 350 35.63 5.72 -3.25
CA TYR A 350 35.44 5.24 -4.62
C TYR A 350 35.39 3.71 -4.71
N SER A 351 36.25 3.00 -3.97
CA SER A 351 36.27 1.55 -3.91
C SER A 351 34.97 0.97 -3.31
N SER A 352 34.46 1.61 -2.25
CA SER A 352 33.16 1.27 -1.64
C SER A 352 32.00 1.49 -2.63
N ASP A 353 32.00 2.63 -3.30
CA ASP A 353 30.96 3.02 -4.27
C ASP A 353 30.96 2.07 -5.47
N LYS A 354 32.14 1.76 -6.00
CA LYS A 354 32.32 0.74 -7.05
C LYS A 354 31.77 -0.61 -6.61
N ARG A 355 32.06 -1.07 -5.38
CA ARG A 355 31.48 -2.33 -4.85
C ARG A 355 29.95 -2.27 -4.81
N PHE A 356 29.39 -1.15 -4.38
CA PHE A 356 27.94 -0.96 -4.38
C PHE A 356 27.36 -1.06 -5.79
N VAL A 357 27.93 -0.37 -6.78
CA VAL A 357 27.51 -0.46 -8.19
C VAL A 357 27.60 -1.89 -8.70
N ILE A 358 28.71 -2.60 -8.46
CA ILE A 358 28.86 -4.00 -8.86
C ILE A 358 27.79 -4.89 -8.20
N SER A 359 27.45 -4.65 -6.92
CA SER A 359 26.36 -5.37 -6.25
C SER A 359 25.01 -5.12 -6.93
N VAL A 360 24.78 -3.90 -7.44
CA VAL A 360 23.58 -3.55 -8.20
C VAL A 360 23.53 -4.36 -9.49
N LEU A 361 24.63 -4.39 -10.24
CA LEU A 361 24.72 -5.17 -11.47
C LEU A 361 24.42 -6.65 -11.23
N TYR A 362 25.02 -7.27 -10.21
CA TYR A 362 24.74 -8.68 -9.92
C TYR A 362 23.30 -8.93 -9.47
N SER A 363 22.70 -8.01 -8.72
CA SER A 363 21.32 -8.17 -8.26
C SER A 363 20.28 -8.07 -9.38
N GLU A 364 20.55 -7.25 -10.40
CA GLU A 364 19.65 -7.03 -11.54
C GLU A 364 19.96 -7.99 -12.71
N SER A 365 21.12 -8.65 -12.73
CA SER A 365 21.55 -9.53 -13.82
C SER A 365 20.65 -10.74 -14.13
N PRO A 366 19.88 -11.32 -13.19
CA PRO A 366 18.94 -12.39 -13.50
C PRO A 366 17.78 -11.93 -14.40
N TYR A 367 17.52 -10.62 -14.48
CA TYR A 367 16.37 -10.06 -15.19
C TYR A 367 16.74 -9.48 -16.57
N ILE A 368 18.01 -9.54 -16.94
CA ILE A 368 18.52 -8.98 -18.20
C ILE A 368 19.21 -10.09 -18.98
N THR A 369 18.70 -10.38 -20.17
CA THR A 369 19.23 -11.43 -21.05
C THR A 369 20.72 -11.23 -21.30
N GLY A 370 21.52 -12.23 -20.97
CA GLY A 370 22.97 -12.24 -21.16
C GLY A 370 23.80 -11.52 -20.08
N ALA A 371 23.19 -10.72 -19.20
CA ALA A 371 23.92 -9.94 -18.20
C ALA A 371 24.70 -10.79 -17.19
N SER A 372 24.09 -11.86 -16.68
CA SER A 372 24.76 -12.76 -15.73
C SER A 372 26.02 -13.42 -16.32
N ARG A 373 25.94 -13.84 -17.60
CA ARG A 373 27.09 -14.42 -18.31
C ARG A 373 28.16 -13.37 -18.57
N TYR A 374 27.76 -12.16 -18.96
CA TYR A 374 28.66 -11.05 -19.21
C TYR A 374 29.43 -10.65 -17.94
N LEU A 375 28.74 -10.46 -16.81
CA LEU A 375 29.38 -10.16 -15.53
C LEU A 375 30.35 -11.26 -15.10
N ALA A 376 29.98 -12.53 -15.25
CA ALA A 376 30.85 -13.65 -14.91
C ALA A 376 32.15 -13.68 -15.77
N SER A 377 32.08 -13.20 -17.02
CA SER A 377 33.25 -13.13 -17.90
C SER A 377 34.19 -11.95 -17.60
N ARG A 378 33.67 -10.88 -17.00
CA ARG A 378 34.40 -9.63 -16.75
C ARG A 378 34.89 -9.48 -15.31
N ILE A 379 34.17 -10.01 -14.34
CA ILE A 379 34.47 -9.84 -12.92
C ILE A 379 34.87 -11.20 -12.32
N LYS A 380 36.16 -11.37 -11.99
CA LYS A 380 36.65 -12.56 -11.30
C LYS A 380 36.06 -12.60 -9.90
N ARG A 381 35.31 -13.66 -9.55
CA ARG A 381 34.60 -13.86 -8.26
C ARG A 381 35.46 -13.75 -6.99
N GLY A 382 36.79 -13.62 -7.08
CA GLY A 382 37.70 -13.47 -5.94
C GLY A 382 38.01 -12.04 -5.49
N ASN A 383 37.67 -11.01 -6.29
CA ASN A 383 38.10 -9.61 -5.99
C ASN A 383 37.02 -8.74 -5.34
N TYR A 384 35.80 -9.25 -5.18
CA TYR A 384 34.67 -8.51 -4.62
C TYR A 384 33.92 -9.43 -3.65
N PRO A 385 34.13 -9.32 -2.33
CA PRO A 385 33.28 -10.03 -1.39
C PRO A 385 31.84 -9.55 -1.61
N MET A 386 30.93 -10.50 -1.87
CA MET A 386 29.50 -10.23 -1.87
C MET A 386 29.13 -9.75 -0.47
N ILE A 387 28.99 -8.43 -0.29
CA ILE A 387 28.43 -7.89 0.96
C ILE A 387 26.99 -8.39 1.00
N HIS A 388 26.70 -9.22 2.00
CA HIS A 388 25.36 -9.75 2.19
C HIS A 388 24.46 -8.56 2.57
N PRO A 389 23.28 -8.39 1.96
CA PRO A 389 22.42 -7.21 2.17
C PRO A 389 21.87 -7.05 3.60
N TYR A 390 22.38 -7.79 4.58
CA TYR A 390 22.03 -7.72 6.00
C TYR A 390 23.19 -7.25 6.89
N ASP A 391 24.35 -6.93 6.34
CA ASP A 391 25.53 -6.48 7.11
C ASP A 391 25.65 -4.94 7.18
N ALA A 392 24.54 -4.20 7.03
CA ALA A 392 24.47 -2.74 7.20
C ALA A 392 23.18 -2.26 7.87
#